data_AF-A0A925FXE1-F1
#
_entry.id   AF-A0A925FXE1-F1
#
_cell.length_a   1.000
_cell.length_b   1.000
_cell.length_c   1.000
_cell.angle_alpha   90.00
_cell.angle_beta   90.00
_cell.angle_gamma   90.00
#
_symmetry.space_group_name_H-M   'P 1'
#
loop_
_entity.id
_entity.type
_entity.pdbx_description
1 polymer ?
#
loop_
_entity_poly.entity_id
_entity_poly.type
_entity_poly.pdbx_seq_one_letter_code
_entity_poly.pdbx_strand_id
1 'polypeptide(L)' 'MFNGKSKSEFSAEISSGNNASLISAGTTLKGDITSNSDLRIDGTLVGNIISTAKVIIGANGVVEGDIQG' A
#
# COMPACT_ATOMS: atom_id res chain seq x y z
N MET A 1 -8.72 -31.77 29.60
CA MET A 1 -9.72 -31.62 28.53
C MET A 1 -9.77 -30.13 28.17
N PHE A 2 -9.18 -29.74 27.04
CA PHE A 2 -9.31 -28.37 26.53
C PHE A 2 -10.50 -28.32 25.58
N ASN A 3 -11.60 -27.73 26.04
CA ASN A 3 -12.74 -27.40 25.21
C ASN A 3 -12.77 -25.87 25.05
N GLY A 4 -12.69 -25.39 23.81
CA GLY A 4 -12.66 -23.96 23.53
C GLY A 4 -12.62 -23.65 22.04
N LYS A 5 -13.64 -24.11 21.29
CA LYS A 5 -13.97 -23.52 19.99
C LYS A 5 -14.27 -22.04 20.20
N SER A 6 -13.45 -21.16 19.64
CA SER A 6 -13.93 -19.90 19.09
C SER A 6 -13.22 -19.70 17.76
N LYS A 7 -13.79 -20.31 16.71
CA LYS A 7 -13.53 -19.86 15.35
C LYS A 7 -14.38 -18.60 15.19
N SER A 8 -13.85 -17.48 15.68
CA SER A 8 -14.41 -16.16 15.42
C SER A 8 -14.33 -15.97 13.92
N GLU A 9 -15.50 -15.99 13.30
CA GLU A 9 -15.72 -15.58 11.92
C GLU A 9 -15.21 -14.14 11.82
N PHE A 10 -13.98 -13.96 11.32
CA PHE A 10 -13.45 -12.65 10.98
C PHE A 10 -14.20 -12.23 9.72
N SER A 11 -15.39 -11.65 9.90
CA SER A 11 -16.09 -10.94 8.86
C SER A 11 -15.18 -9.77 8.49
N ALA A 12 -14.37 -9.97 7.45
CA ALA A 12 -13.66 -8.89 6.80
C ALA A 12 -14.74 -7.97 6.23
N GLU A 13 -15.14 -6.99 7.04
CA GLU A 13 -15.81 -5.81 6.56
C GLU A 13 -14.87 -5.21 5.52
N ILE A 14 -15.16 -5.46 4.23
CA ILE A 14 -14.59 -4.65 3.16
C ILE A 14 -15.21 -3.28 3.36
N SER A 15 -14.60 -2.53 4.27
CA SER A 15 -14.84 -1.10 4.41
C SER A 15 -14.70 -0.56 3.00
N SER A 16 -15.78 0.03 2.51
CA SER A 16 -15.83 0.94 1.38
C SER A 16 -15.05 2.23 1.72
N GLY A 17 -13.87 2.06 2.31
CA GLY A 17 -12.85 3.08 2.45
C GLY A 17 -12.03 3.01 1.17
N ASN A 18 -11.70 4.19 0.65
CA ASN A 18 -10.75 4.33 -0.44
C ASN A 18 -9.54 3.41 -0.17
N ASN A 19 -9.36 2.36 -0.97
CA ASN A 19 -8.32 1.35 -0.78
C ASN A 19 -6.98 1.96 -1.20
N ALA A 20 -6.49 2.91 -0.41
CA ALA A 20 -5.24 3.59 -0.68
C ALA A 20 -4.09 2.87 0.03
N SER A 21 -3.05 2.52 -0.72
CA SER A 21 -1.78 2.04 -0.17
C SER A 21 -0.92 3.24 0.22
N LEU A 22 -0.41 3.28 1.47
CA LEU A 22 0.42 4.38 1.97
C LEU A 22 1.82 3.88 2.31
N ILE A 23 2.82 4.48 1.69
CA ILE A 23 4.23 4.34 2.07
C ILE A 23 4.60 5.55 2.91
N SER A 24 4.65 5.38 4.23
CA SER A 24 4.86 6.47 5.18
C SER A 24 6.32 6.95 5.22
N ALA A 25 6.51 8.18 5.69
CA ALA A 25 7.84 8.74 5.95
C ALA A 25 8.69 7.81 6.85
N GLY A 26 9.99 7.74 6.58
CA GLY A 26 10.91 6.82 7.25
C GLY A 26 10.88 5.38 6.70
N THR A 27 9.97 5.08 5.77
CA THR A 27 9.96 3.80 5.05
C THR A 27 10.77 3.92 3.77
N THR A 28 11.68 2.97 3.54
CA THR A 28 12.39 2.81 2.26
C THR A 28 12.00 1.49 1.62
N LEU A 29 11.44 1.56 0.42
CA LEU A 29 11.05 0.40 -0.37
C LEU A 29 12.00 0.28 -1.56
N LYS A 30 12.59 -0.90 -1.75
CA LYS A 30 13.48 -1.20 -2.88
C LYS A 30 12.91 -2.33 -3.71
N GLY A 31 12.69 -2.09 -5.00
CA GLY A 31 12.06 -3.02 -5.93
C GLY A 31 10.86 -2.41 -6.63
N ASP A 32 10.13 -3.26 -7.36
CA ASP A 32 9.01 -2.83 -8.18
C ASP A 32 7.67 -2.94 -7.43
N ILE A 33 6.81 -1.93 -7.59
CA ILE A 33 5.45 -1.91 -7.04
C ILE A 33 4.46 -2.04 -8.19
N THR A 34 3.47 -2.93 -8.04
CA THR A 34 2.28 -2.95 -8.90
C THR A 34 1.04 -2.76 -8.03
N SER A 35 0.22 -1.75 -8.34
CA SER A 35 -1.00 -1.45 -7.58
C SER A 35 -2.17 -1.06 -8.47
N ASN A 36 -3.32 -1.72 -8.27
CA ASN A 36 -4.57 -1.36 -8.94
C ASN A 36 -5.41 -0.33 -8.17
N SER A 37 -4.88 0.20 -7.07
CA SER A 37 -5.57 1.15 -6.21
C SER A 37 -4.70 2.38 -5.91
N ASP A 38 -5.32 3.42 -5.36
CA ASP A 38 -4.65 4.69 -5.04
C ASP A 38 -3.36 4.43 -4.24
N LEU A 39 -2.26 5.06 -4.65
CA LEU A 39 -0.96 4.83 -4.04
C LEU A 39 -0.39 6.16 -3.55
N ARG A 40 -0.13 6.26 -2.24
CA ARG A 40 0.43 7.45 -1.60
C ARG A 40 1.83 7.18 -1.08
N ILE A 41 2.79 8.01 -1.47
CA ILE A 41 4.21 7.86 -1.14
C ILE A 41 4.68 9.10 -0.39
N ASP A 42 4.84 8.98 0.92
CA ASP A 42 5.47 9.98 1.80
C ASP A 42 6.87 9.52 2.26
N GLY A 43 7.34 8.34 1.83
CA GLY A 43 8.68 7.79 2.09
C GLY A 43 9.57 7.70 0.83
N THR A 44 10.57 6.82 0.86
CA THR A 44 11.50 6.62 -0.26
C THR A 44 11.19 5.33 -1.00
N LEU A 45 11.05 5.41 -2.33
CA LEU A 45 10.92 4.25 -3.21
C LEU A 45 12.08 4.24 -4.21
N VAL A 46 12.79 3.12 -4.31
CA VAL A 46 13.86 2.91 -5.28
C VAL A 46 13.49 1.71 -6.15
N GLY A 47 13.03 1.98 -7.36
CA GLY A 47 12.49 0.99 -8.29
C GLY A 47 11.28 1.52 -9.07
N ASN A 48 10.59 0.63 -9.79
CA ASN A 48 9.52 1.07 -10.70
C ASN A 48 8.15 0.95 -10.04
N ILE A 49 7.24 1.86 -10.42
CA ILE A 49 5.85 1.84 -9.99
C ILE A 49 4.98 1.61 -11.21
N ILE A 50 4.13 0.60 -11.17
CA ILE A 50 3.11 0.32 -12.16
C ILE A 50 1.77 0.48 -11.44
N SER A 51 1.01 1.52 -11.77
CA SER A 51 -0.28 1.73 -11.13
C SER A 51 -1.35 2.20 -12.10
N THR A 52 -2.44 1.44 -12.19
CA THR A 52 -3.60 1.78 -13.02
C THR A 52 -4.51 2.82 -12.35
N ALA A 53 -4.12 3.34 -11.19
CA ALA A 53 -4.90 4.23 -10.34
C ALA A 53 -4.10 5.49 -10.00
N LYS A 54 -4.61 6.32 -9.08
CA LYS A 54 -3.95 7.58 -8.76
C LYS A 54 -2.70 7.33 -7.92
N VAL A 55 -1.55 7.86 -8.37
CA VAL A 55 -0.32 7.94 -7.57
C VAL A 55 -0.15 9.35 -7.00
N ILE A 56 0.01 9.45 -5.68
CA ILE A 56 0.17 10.69 -4.93
C ILE A 56 1.52 10.65 -4.24
N ILE A 57 2.43 11.56 -4.59
CA ILE A 57 3.71 11.71 -3.91
C ILE A 57 3.58 12.88 -2.94
N GLY A 58 3.73 12.60 -1.64
CA GLY A 58 3.69 13.59 -0.57
C GLY A 58 4.93 14.48 -0.58
N ALA A 59 4.93 15.54 0.24
CA ALA A 59 6.01 16.53 0.25
C ALA A 59 7.39 15.95 0.60
N ASN A 60 7.43 14.84 1.35
CA ASN A 60 8.66 14.13 1.72
C ASN A 60 8.85 12.84 0.91
N GLY A 61 7.96 12.56 -0.05
CA GLY A 61 8.01 11.38 -0.89
C GLY A 61 9.12 11.50 -1.93
N VAL A 62 9.95 10.48 -2.04
CA VAL A 62 11.02 10.40 -3.05
C VAL A 62 10.84 9.10 -3.82
N VAL A 63 10.79 9.19 -5.15
CA VAL A 63 10.73 8.04 -6.05
C VAL A 63 11.94 8.09 -6.97
N GLU A 64 12.80 7.09 -6.88
CA GLU A 64 13.96 6.86 -7.74
C GLU A 64 13.67 5.67 -8.66
N GLY A 65 13.11 5.95 -9.84
CA GLY A 65 12.77 4.96 -10.86
C GLY A 65 11.66 5.46 -11.78
N ASP A 66 11.08 4.55 -12.56
CA ASP A 66 10.03 4.90 -13.53
C ASP A 66 8.62 4.67 -12.96
N ILE A 67 7.70 5.60 -13.26
CA ILE A 67 6.29 5.49 -12.90
C ILE A 67 5.48 5.28 -14.19
N GLN A 68 4.75 4.17 -14.25
CA GLN A 68 3.86 3.80 -15.34
C GLN A 68 2.42 3.78 -14.85
N GLY A 69 1.54 4.43 -15.62
CA GLY A 69 0.11 4.56 -15.38
C GLY A 69 -0.73 3.66 -16.29
#